data_AF-A0A1J5D9Q9-F1
#
_entry.id   AF-A0A1J5D9Q9-F1
#
_cell.length_a   1.000
_cell.length_b   1.000
_cell.length_c   1.000
_cell.angle_alpha   90.00
_cell.angle_beta   90.00
_cell.angle_gamma   90.00
#
_symmetry.space_group_name_H-M   'P 1'
#
loop_
_entity.id
_entity.type
_entity.pdbx_description
1 polymer ?
#
loop_
_entity_poly.entity_id
_entity_poly.type
_entity_poly.pdbx_seq_one_letter_code
_entity_poly.pdbx_strand_id
1 'polypeptide(L)'
;MSRFNKLLRKLARPEDKEKVDDSLKGVPRLRVVARVALRFWWAYAILFLISGVMVMSAGMDIYHRTEMPQFCVGCHEMQGNYDSWEFSAHKGIKCVDCHATPGLMGYLEVKLSGVKQLVTHITADSIDDIHLGEHHKEIVSDNCQRCHPGVVRVDERYGLNISHEKHLDNGLMCVTCHSGRFAHPESEEMAKQGLADMTECYGCHDGESTIDGHTAFDAKNEANCQNCHPDSRLALEHGGNDPSVKSRKPCLDCHSEAEGHFIMDPDNEKALCGNCHDLPDAIKAASAHKPYADGKCNKCHTVMANSHLFGVGPKPSNTLCFSCHKTLSDIVNADNPEAVSAFSDGKSDLHIGHKEYIGEEAEEDWCLACHTPHASEMKKLIKLRKPDRTEEVAEPGVYTKTENGGTCSGACHEGDEMEYTRASK
;
A
#
# COMPACT_ATOMS: atom_id res chain seq x y z
N MET A 1 6.18 83.86 -13.28
CA MET A 1 5.77 83.84 -14.71
C MET A 1 6.46 82.68 -15.43
N SER A 2 5.74 81.96 -16.31
CA SER A 2 6.30 80.89 -17.17
C SER A 2 7.47 81.39 -18.02
N ARG A 3 8.46 80.53 -18.36
CA ARG A 3 9.57 80.87 -19.29
C ARG A 3 9.05 81.45 -20.62
N PHE A 4 7.88 81.01 -21.06
CA PHE A 4 7.18 81.49 -22.26
C PHE A 4 6.72 82.96 -22.16
N ASN A 5 6.18 83.37 -21.01
CA ASN A 5 5.68 84.74 -20.80
C ASN A 5 6.82 85.77 -20.78
N LYS A 6 7.99 85.37 -20.26
CA LYS A 6 9.20 86.21 -20.31
C LYS A 6 9.73 86.40 -21.74
N LEU A 7 9.58 85.40 -22.60
CA LEU A 7 10.02 85.45 -24.00
C LEU A 7 9.12 86.38 -24.83
N LEU A 8 7.79 86.26 -24.68
CA LEU A 8 6.82 87.11 -25.40
C LEU A 8 6.96 88.60 -25.04
N ARG A 9 7.18 88.93 -23.76
CA ARG A 9 7.41 90.31 -23.33
C ARG A 9 8.75 90.88 -23.84
N LYS A 10 9.74 90.02 -24.05
CA LYS A 10 11.07 90.41 -24.57
C LYS A 10 11.06 90.67 -26.08
N LEU A 11 10.17 89.99 -26.82
CA LEU A 11 10.00 90.13 -28.27
C LEU A 11 8.98 91.22 -28.66
N ALA A 12 8.18 91.73 -27.71
CA ALA A 12 7.20 92.78 -27.96
C ALA A 12 7.83 94.18 -28.08
N ARG A 13 7.35 94.96 -29.05
CA ARG A 13 7.73 96.37 -29.23
C ARG A 13 7.33 97.20 -28.00
N PRO A 14 8.04 98.30 -27.69
CA PRO A 14 7.81 99.09 -26.48
C PRO A 14 6.34 99.52 -26.30
N GLU A 15 5.68 99.94 -27.38
CA GLU A 15 4.28 100.37 -27.40
C GLU A 15 3.25 99.25 -27.15
N ASP A 16 3.63 97.98 -27.31
CA ASP A 16 2.73 96.83 -27.20
C ASP A 16 2.86 96.09 -25.86
N LYS A 17 3.84 96.46 -25.01
CA LYS A 17 4.14 95.76 -23.76
C LYS A 17 3.01 95.83 -22.74
N GLU A 18 2.25 96.92 -22.71
CA GLU A 18 1.11 97.09 -21.82
C GLU A 18 -0.07 96.18 -22.21
N LYS A 19 -0.35 96.04 -23.52
CA LYS A 19 -1.35 95.09 -24.05
C LYS A 19 -0.96 93.64 -23.80
N VAL A 20 0.34 93.33 -23.88
CA VAL A 20 0.88 92.00 -23.54
C VAL A 20 0.73 91.72 -22.05
N ASP A 21 1.05 92.67 -21.17
CA ASP A 21 0.87 92.50 -19.73
C ASP A 21 -0.62 92.36 -19.35
N ASP A 22 -1.53 93.09 -19.99
CA ASP A 22 -2.97 92.99 -19.73
C ASP A 22 -3.57 91.66 -20.21
N SER A 23 -3.11 91.16 -21.36
CA SER A 23 -3.47 89.83 -21.88
C SER A 23 -2.95 88.69 -20.98
N LEU A 24 -1.83 88.91 -20.28
CA LEU A 24 -1.23 87.94 -19.36
C LEU A 24 -1.91 87.88 -17.98
N LYS A 25 -2.70 88.91 -17.60
CA LYS A 25 -3.49 88.92 -16.34
C LYS A 25 -4.62 87.87 -16.33
N GLY A 26 -5.08 87.39 -17.49
CA GLY A 26 -6.13 86.37 -17.63
C GLY A 26 -5.68 84.90 -17.57
N VAL A 27 -4.36 84.64 -17.47
CA VAL A 27 -3.76 83.29 -17.58
C VAL A 27 -3.65 82.46 -16.26
N PRO A 28 -4.29 82.79 -15.10
CA PRO A 28 -4.36 81.83 -13.97
C PRO A 28 -5.24 80.61 -14.28
N ARG A 29 -6.21 80.76 -15.19
CA ARG A 29 -7.25 79.75 -15.44
C ARG A 29 -6.71 78.47 -16.08
N LEU A 30 -5.71 78.53 -16.97
CA LEU A 30 -5.16 77.32 -17.60
C LEU A 30 -4.43 76.39 -16.63
N ARG A 31 -3.69 76.93 -15.64
CA ARG A 31 -2.98 76.11 -14.64
C ARG A 31 -3.91 75.51 -13.59
N VAL A 32 -5.04 76.15 -13.32
CA VAL A 32 -6.08 75.63 -12.43
C VAL A 32 -6.89 74.58 -13.17
N VAL A 33 -7.32 74.86 -14.40
CA VAL A 33 -8.02 73.91 -15.28
C VAL A 33 -7.16 72.69 -15.56
N ALA A 34 -5.86 72.83 -15.85
CA ALA A 34 -4.95 71.69 -16.04
C ALA A 34 -4.75 70.87 -14.75
N ARG A 35 -4.67 71.49 -13.57
CA ARG A 35 -4.57 70.77 -12.28
C ARG A 35 -5.88 70.07 -11.91
N VAL A 36 -7.02 70.66 -12.24
CA VAL A 36 -8.35 70.08 -12.03
C VAL A 36 -8.57 68.94 -13.01
N ALA A 37 -8.25 69.12 -14.29
CA ALA A 37 -8.29 68.07 -15.31
C ALA A 37 -7.33 66.91 -14.99
N LEU A 38 -6.12 67.18 -14.51
CA LEU A 38 -5.18 66.15 -14.07
C LEU A 38 -5.70 65.40 -12.82
N ARG A 39 -6.36 66.08 -11.88
CA ARG A 39 -7.03 65.45 -10.73
C ARG A 39 -8.17 64.54 -11.17
N PHE A 40 -9.00 64.98 -12.12
CA PHE A 40 -10.05 64.14 -12.69
C PHE A 40 -9.46 62.97 -13.47
N TRP A 41 -8.39 63.17 -14.23
CA TRP A 41 -7.69 62.09 -14.95
C TRP A 41 -7.12 61.04 -13.99
N TRP A 42 -6.48 61.46 -12.89
CA TRP A 42 -6.05 60.54 -11.83
C TRP A 42 -7.23 59.87 -11.13
N ALA A 43 -8.34 60.57 -10.89
CA ALA A 43 -9.55 59.96 -10.34
C ALA A 43 -10.13 58.89 -11.26
N TYR A 44 -10.22 59.15 -12.58
CA TYR A 44 -10.65 58.16 -13.57
C TYR A 44 -9.67 57.00 -13.70
N ALA A 45 -8.35 57.27 -13.67
CA ALA A 45 -7.33 56.22 -13.70
C ALA A 45 -7.40 55.33 -12.45
N ILE A 46 -7.63 55.91 -11.27
CA ILE A 46 -7.83 55.16 -10.02
C ILE A 46 -9.13 54.35 -10.08
N LEU A 47 -10.23 54.94 -10.54
CA LEU A 47 -11.51 54.22 -10.68
C LEU A 47 -11.40 53.07 -11.68
N PHE A 48 -10.71 53.26 -12.80
CA PHE A 48 -10.43 52.21 -13.78
C PHE A 48 -9.59 51.09 -13.18
N LEU A 49 -8.55 51.44 -12.42
CA LEU A 49 -7.70 50.46 -11.75
C LEU A 49 -8.47 49.67 -10.68
N ILE A 50 -9.29 50.36 -9.87
CA ILE A 50 -10.18 49.72 -8.89
C ILE A 50 -11.16 48.79 -9.59
N SER A 51 -11.80 49.22 -10.69
CA SER A 51 -12.69 48.36 -11.46
C SER A 51 -11.97 47.16 -12.06
N GLY A 52 -10.74 47.35 -12.56
CA GLY A 52 -9.92 46.26 -13.10
C GLY A 52 -9.57 45.23 -12.03
N VAL A 53 -9.20 45.68 -10.83
CA VAL A 53 -8.94 44.81 -9.67
C VAL A 53 -10.21 44.09 -9.22
N MET A 54 -11.36 44.77 -9.19
CA MET A 54 -12.64 44.13 -8.85
C MET A 54 -13.04 43.05 -9.85
N VAL A 55 -12.92 43.33 -11.16
CA VAL A 55 -13.21 42.37 -12.23
C VAL A 55 -12.26 41.18 -12.16
N MET A 56 -10.96 41.42 -11.96
CA MET A 56 -9.97 40.35 -11.81
C MET A 56 -10.25 39.49 -10.58
N SER A 57 -10.55 40.12 -9.44
CA SER A 57 -10.88 39.43 -8.19
C SER A 57 -12.13 38.56 -8.35
N ALA A 58 -13.20 39.10 -8.95
CA ALA A 58 -14.41 38.34 -9.25
C ALA A 58 -14.11 37.17 -10.22
N GLY A 59 -13.29 37.40 -11.24
CA GLY A 59 -12.84 36.35 -12.16
C GLY A 59 -12.08 35.24 -11.46
N MET A 60 -11.16 35.57 -10.55
CA MET A 60 -10.40 34.61 -9.75
C MET A 60 -11.27 33.84 -8.76
N ASP A 61 -12.26 34.48 -8.12
CA ASP A 61 -13.21 33.80 -7.24
C ASP A 61 -14.06 32.79 -8.04
N ILE A 62 -14.56 33.18 -9.21
CA ILE A 62 -15.29 32.27 -10.11
C ILE A 62 -14.38 31.12 -10.55
N TYR A 63 -13.14 31.42 -10.96
CA TYR A 63 -12.15 30.44 -11.34
C TYR A 63 -11.98 29.38 -10.24
N HIS A 64 -11.68 29.80 -9.01
CA HIS A 64 -11.48 28.88 -7.90
C HIS A 64 -12.73 28.11 -7.49
N ARG A 65 -13.90 28.75 -7.46
CA ARG A 65 -15.16 28.06 -7.11
C ARG A 65 -15.55 27.00 -8.13
N THR A 66 -15.34 27.29 -9.41
CA THR A 66 -15.71 26.37 -10.49
C THR A 66 -14.75 25.18 -10.64
N GLU A 67 -13.65 25.14 -9.88
CA GLU A 67 -12.71 24.02 -9.79
C GLU A 67 -12.96 23.13 -8.56
N MET A 68 -13.83 23.56 -7.65
CA MET A 68 -14.10 22.84 -6.42
C MET A 68 -14.98 21.61 -6.68
N PRO A 69 -14.76 20.48 -5.97
CA PRO A 69 -15.62 19.30 -6.07
C PRO A 69 -17.11 19.60 -5.87
N GLN A 70 -17.44 20.55 -4.97
CA GLN A 70 -18.83 20.97 -4.70
C GLN A 70 -19.51 21.66 -5.89
N PHE A 71 -18.74 22.25 -6.81
CA PHE A 71 -19.30 22.78 -8.05
C PHE A 71 -19.62 21.65 -9.03
N CYS A 72 -18.71 20.67 -9.14
CA CYS A 72 -18.86 19.52 -10.04
C CYS A 72 -20.07 18.65 -9.66
N VAL A 73 -20.26 18.39 -8.36
CA VAL A 73 -21.43 17.63 -7.85
C VAL A 73 -22.77 18.38 -8.00
N GLY A 74 -22.74 19.62 -8.49
CA GLY A 74 -23.96 20.30 -8.95
C GLY A 74 -24.62 19.61 -10.16
N CYS A 75 -23.87 18.78 -10.88
CA CYS A 75 -24.38 17.88 -11.92
C CYS A 75 -24.61 16.50 -11.31
N HIS A 76 -25.77 15.86 -11.54
CA HIS A 76 -26.03 14.52 -11.01
C HIS A 76 -25.11 13.46 -11.62
N GLU A 77 -24.57 13.70 -12.82
CA GLU A 77 -23.68 12.78 -13.53
C GLU A 77 -22.33 12.65 -12.80
N MET A 78 -21.98 13.67 -12.02
CA MET A 78 -20.76 13.69 -11.23
C MET A 78 -20.94 13.07 -9.85
N GLN A 79 -22.17 12.74 -9.42
CA GLN A 79 -22.43 12.27 -8.06
C GLN A 79 -21.66 10.97 -7.76
N GLY A 80 -21.70 9.97 -8.64
CA GLY A 80 -20.97 8.71 -8.41
C GLY A 80 -19.45 8.88 -8.33
N ASN A 81 -18.89 9.76 -9.16
CA ASN A 81 -17.46 10.10 -9.12
C ASN A 81 -17.09 10.91 -7.87
N TYR A 82 -17.99 11.77 -7.39
CA TYR A 82 -17.82 12.51 -6.14
C TYR A 82 -17.86 11.56 -4.93
N ASP A 83 -18.84 10.66 -4.89
CA ASP A 83 -19.03 9.72 -3.79
C ASP A 83 -17.81 8.79 -3.66
N SER A 84 -17.32 8.24 -4.77
CA SER A 84 -16.09 7.42 -4.79
C SER A 84 -14.84 8.19 -4.39
N TRP A 85 -14.73 9.45 -4.82
CA TRP A 85 -13.63 10.33 -4.43
C TRP A 85 -13.64 10.65 -2.92
N GLU A 86 -14.80 10.81 -2.30
CA GLU A 86 -14.96 11.19 -0.88
C GLU A 86 -14.37 10.14 0.08
N PHE A 87 -14.38 8.84 -0.28
CA PHE A 87 -13.73 7.78 0.50
C PHE A 87 -12.38 7.32 -0.07
N SER A 88 -11.88 7.98 -1.12
CA SER A 88 -10.57 7.71 -1.70
C SER A 88 -9.41 8.31 -0.87
N ALA A 89 -8.19 7.89 -1.17
CA ALA A 89 -6.98 8.50 -0.61
C ALA A 89 -6.80 9.98 -1.02
N HIS A 90 -7.51 10.44 -2.05
CA HIS A 90 -7.37 11.77 -2.65
C HIS A 90 -8.53 12.73 -2.34
N LYS A 91 -9.39 12.44 -1.36
CA LYS A 91 -10.55 13.26 -0.96
C LYS A 91 -10.29 14.72 -0.55
N GLY A 92 -9.02 15.16 -0.57
CA GLY A 92 -8.61 16.55 -0.32
C GLY A 92 -8.09 17.27 -1.57
N ILE A 93 -8.05 16.61 -2.72
CA ILE A 93 -7.51 17.13 -3.99
C ILE A 93 -8.66 17.53 -4.90
N LYS A 94 -8.55 18.69 -5.59
CA LYS A 94 -9.62 19.13 -6.49
C LYS A 94 -9.69 18.24 -7.70
N CYS A 95 -10.90 18.05 -8.26
CA CYS A 95 -11.08 17.22 -9.46
C CYS A 95 -10.20 17.69 -10.63
N VAL A 96 -10.06 19.01 -10.81
CA VAL A 96 -9.26 19.59 -11.89
C VAL A 96 -7.76 19.41 -11.71
N ASP A 97 -7.27 19.17 -10.49
CA ASP A 97 -5.84 18.95 -10.25
C ASP A 97 -5.39 17.62 -10.89
N CYS A 98 -6.32 16.69 -11.10
CA CYS A 98 -6.12 15.43 -11.82
C CYS A 98 -6.62 15.51 -13.27
N HIS A 99 -7.82 16.06 -13.51
CA HIS A 99 -8.49 16.01 -14.82
C HIS A 99 -8.23 17.21 -15.74
N ALA A 100 -7.45 18.21 -15.33
CA ALA A 100 -7.14 19.38 -16.15
C ALA A 100 -5.64 19.60 -16.27
N THR A 101 -5.19 20.06 -17.43
CA THR A 101 -3.84 20.60 -17.57
C THR A 101 -3.71 21.88 -16.71
N PRO A 102 -2.61 22.07 -15.98
CA PRO A 102 -2.44 23.26 -15.15
C PRO A 102 -2.40 24.57 -15.93
N GLY A 103 -2.91 25.62 -15.30
CA GLY A 103 -2.86 26.97 -15.83
C GLY A 103 -4.09 27.35 -16.65
N LEU A 104 -4.05 28.57 -17.20
CA LEU A 104 -5.22 29.20 -17.81
C LEU A 104 -5.78 28.43 -19.01
N MET A 105 -4.92 27.83 -19.82
CA MET A 105 -5.34 27.12 -21.03
C MET A 105 -6.06 25.82 -20.71
N GLY A 106 -5.55 25.01 -19.77
CA GLY A 106 -6.24 23.79 -19.36
C GLY A 106 -7.53 24.06 -18.60
N TYR A 107 -7.60 25.15 -17.83
CA TYR A 107 -8.87 25.62 -17.29
C TYR A 107 -9.88 25.92 -18.41
N LEU A 108 -9.48 26.70 -19.42
CA LEU A 108 -10.37 27.07 -20.52
C LEU A 108 -10.83 25.83 -21.30
N GLU A 109 -9.94 24.87 -21.53
CA GLU A 109 -10.24 23.62 -22.20
C GLU A 109 -11.30 22.80 -21.46
N VAL A 110 -11.13 22.60 -20.14
CA VAL A 110 -12.12 21.88 -19.32
C VAL A 110 -13.46 22.61 -19.28
N LYS A 111 -13.47 23.95 -19.26
CA LYS A 111 -14.73 24.71 -19.32
C LYS A 111 -15.42 24.61 -20.67
N LEU A 112 -14.69 24.67 -21.78
CA LEU A 112 -15.25 24.48 -23.12
C LEU A 112 -15.78 23.05 -23.29
N SER A 113 -15.06 22.05 -22.76
CA SER A 113 -15.49 20.66 -22.74
C SER A 113 -16.76 20.48 -21.90
N GLY A 114 -16.83 21.09 -20.71
CA GLY A 114 -18.03 21.08 -19.87
C GLY A 114 -19.26 21.72 -20.53
N VAL A 115 -19.07 22.81 -21.28
CA VAL A 115 -20.16 23.41 -22.09
C VAL A 115 -20.62 22.44 -23.18
N LYS A 116 -19.69 21.77 -23.87
CA LYS A 116 -20.01 20.75 -24.87
C LYS A 116 -20.78 19.59 -24.25
N GLN A 117 -20.38 19.12 -23.06
CA GLN A 117 -21.07 18.07 -22.31
C GLN A 117 -22.48 18.51 -21.92
N LEU A 118 -22.66 19.74 -21.43
CA LEU A 118 -23.99 20.30 -21.09
C LEU A 118 -24.91 20.37 -22.32
N VAL A 119 -24.41 20.87 -23.45
CA VAL A 119 -25.18 20.90 -24.70
C VAL A 119 -25.57 19.49 -25.10
N THR A 120 -24.63 18.55 -25.08
CA THR A 120 -24.87 17.14 -25.41
C THR A 120 -25.93 16.54 -24.49
N HIS A 121 -25.86 16.80 -23.18
CA HIS A 121 -26.83 16.34 -22.21
C HIS A 121 -28.26 16.81 -22.50
N ILE A 122 -28.41 18.05 -22.98
CA ILE A 122 -29.73 18.61 -23.29
C ILE A 122 -30.26 18.14 -24.65
N THR A 123 -29.36 17.84 -25.61
CA THR A 123 -29.75 17.61 -27.02
C THR A 123 -29.70 16.16 -27.49
N ALA A 124 -29.00 15.25 -26.78
CA ALA A 124 -28.83 13.87 -27.21
C ALA A 124 -29.94 12.95 -26.65
N ASP A 125 -30.42 12.02 -27.48
CA ASP A 125 -31.46 11.05 -27.11
C ASP A 125 -30.94 9.95 -26.15
N SER A 126 -29.63 9.71 -26.15
CA SER A 126 -28.92 8.85 -25.20
C SER A 126 -27.49 9.35 -25.04
N ILE A 127 -26.97 9.33 -23.81
CA ILE A 127 -25.61 9.77 -23.48
C ILE A 127 -24.88 8.54 -22.96
N ASP A 128 -23.72 8.24 -23.55
CA ASP A 128 -22.81 7.24 -22.98
C ASP A 128 -22.22 7.76 -21.65
N ASP A 129 -21.88 6.87 -20.73
CA ASP A 129 -21.21 7.27 -19.49
C ASP A 129 -19.93 8.08 -19.79
N ILE A 130 -19.56 8.98 -18.89
CA ILE A 130 -18.38 9.83 -19.05
C ILE A 130 -17.12 8.96 -18.91
N HIS A 131 -16.55 8.53 -20.03
CA HIS A 131 -15.30 7.80 -20.07
C HIS A 131 -14.12 8.72 -20.38
N LEU A 132 -12.98 8.45 -19.75
CA LEU A 132 -11.72 9.11 -20.10
C LEU A 132 -11.26 8.62 -21.47
N GLY A 133 -11.32 9.50 -22.48
CA GLY A 133 -10.64 9.25 -23.75
C GLY A 133 -9.12 9.16 -23.56
N GLU A 134 -8.41 8.57 -24.54
CA GLU A 134 -6.96 8.34 -24.44
C GLU A 134 -6.15 9.60 -24.11
N HIS A 135 -6.43 10.72 -24.78
CA HIS A 135 -5.77 11.99 -24.48
C HIS A 135 -6.01 12.48 -23.04
N HIS A 136 -7.19 12.21 -22.49
CA HIS A 136 -7.50 12.59 -21.10
C HIS A 136 -6.76 11.70 -20.10
N LYS A 137 -6.55 10.42 -20.43
CA LYS A 137 -5.74 9.51 -19.59
C LYS A 137 -4.29 10.00 -19.49
N GLU A 138 -3.73 10.53 -20.57
CA GLU A 138 -2.38 11.12 -20.59
C GLU A 138 -2.29 12.33 -19.64
N ILE A 139 -3.26 13.26 -19.73
CA ILE A 139 -3.34 14.42 -18.82
C ILE A 139 -3.40 13.98 -17.36
N VAL A 140 -4.21 12.97 -17.04
CA VAL A 140 -4.33 12.45 -15.66
C VAL A 140 -3.02 11.80 -15.22
N SER A 141 -2.40 11.00 -16.08
CA SER A 141 -1.10 10.34 -15.82
C SER A 141 0.02 11.35 -15.53
N ASP A 142 0.10 12.43 -16.30
CA ASP A 142 1.04 13.52 -16.07
C ASP A 142 0.78 14.25 -14.76
N ASN A 143 -0.49 14.46 -14.44
CA ASN A 143 -0.89 15.08 -13.17
C ASN A 143 -0.55 14.22 -11.96
N CYS A 144 -0.61 12.88 -12.07
CA CYS A 144 -0.12 11.98 -11.02
C CYS A 144 1.36 12.25 -10.71
N GLN A 145 2.21 12.36 -11.74
CA GLN A 145 3.65 12.54 -11.60
C GLN A 145 4.04 13.88 -10.94
N ARG A 146 3.19 14.91 -11.06
CA ARG A 146 3.44 16.21 -10.42
C ARG A 146 3.46 16.13 -8.89
N CYS A 147 2.65 15.24 -8.32
CA CYS A 147 2.62 14.96 -6.88
C CYS A 147 3.44 13.72 -6.52
N HIS A 148 3.60 12.77 -7.44
CA HIS A 148 4.33 11.51 -7.26
C HIS A 148 5.58 11.38 -8.16
N PRO A 149 6.56 12.30 -8.09
CA PRO A 149 7.71 12.29 -9.00
C PRO A 149 8.69 11.13 -8.78
N GLY A 150 8.59 10.42 -7.65
CA GLY A 150 9.51 9.34 -7.25
C GLY A 150 9.04 7.91 -7.52
N VAL A 151 7.79 7.72 -7.97
CA VAL A 151 7.18 6.38 -8.13
C VAL A 151 7.78 5.58 -9.30
N VAL A 152 8.66 6.19 -10.09
CA VAL A 152 9.32 5.56 -11.25
C VAL A 152 10.33 4.47 -10.86
N ARG A 153 10.81 4.43 -9.60
CA ARG A 153 11.79 3.42 -9.10
C ARG A 153 11.31 2.74 -7.81
N VAL A 154 10.62 1.61 -8.04
CA VAL A 154 10.26 0.45 -7.20
C VAL A 154 10.28 0.61 -5.67
N ASP A 155 9.09 0.39 -5.09
CA ASP A 155 8.82 0.15 -3.68
C ASP A 155 8.86 -1.38 -3.42
N GLU A 156 9.80 -1.84 -2.59
CA GLU A 156 9.99 -3.23 -2.14
C GLU A 156 8.98 -3.68 -1.06
N ARG A 157 8.02 -2.83 -0.69
CA ARG A 157 7.23 -2.96 0.56
C ARG A 157 6.30 -4.16 0.59
N TYR A 158 5.98 -4.73 -0.58
CA TYR A 158 5.13 -5.91 -0.71
C TYR A 158 5.84 -7.09 -1.39
N GLY A 159 7.16 -7.04 -1.56
CA GLY A 159 7.91 -8.08 -2.29
C GLY A 159 7.55 -8.15 -3.77
N LEU A 160 7.06 -7.04 -4.33
CA LEU A 160 6.68 -6.88 -5.74
C LEU A 160 7.56 -5.80 -6.38
N ASN A 161 8.30 -6.15 -7.42
CA ASN A 161 9.18 -5.30 -8.19
C ASN A 161 8.53 -4.96 -9.55
N ILE A 162 7.84 -3.82 -9.63
CA ILE A 162 7.28 -3.28 -10.88
C ILE A 162 8.11 -2.09 -11.34
N SER A 163 8.71 -2.20 -12.54
CA SER A 163 9.42 -1.09 -13.18
C SER A 163 8.46 -0.16 -13.90
N HIS A 164 7.99 0.89 -13.23
CA HIS A 164 7.15 1.92 -13.87
C HIS A 164 7.86 2.58 -15.07
N GLU A 165 9.19 2.75 -15.04
CA GLU A 165 9.99 3.26 -16.17
C GLU A 165 9.76 2.45 -17.45
N LYS A 166 9.89 1.12 -17.38
CA LYS A 166 9.66 0.24 -18.53
C LYS A 166 8.23 0.27 -19.04
N HIS A 167 7.24 0.36 -18.14
CA HIS A 167 5.84 0.41 -18.55
C HIS A 167 5.50 1.73 -19.26
N LEU A 168 6.03 2.85 -18.76
CA LEU A 168 5.89 4.17 -19.40
C LEU A 168 6.57 4.20 -20.78
N ASP A 169 7.77 3.63 -20.92
CA ASP A 169 8.49 3.54 -22.20
C ASP A 169 7.73 2.71 -23.26
N ASN A 170 6.86 1.79 -22.83
CA ASN A 170 6.01 0.99 -23.70
C ASN A 170 4.61 1.63 -23.92
N GLY A 171 4.44 2.90 -23.57
CA GLY A 171 3.20 3.65 -23.82
C GLY A 171 2.06 3.36 -22.85
N LEU A 172 2.32 2.69 -21.73
CA LEU A 172 1.35 2.54 -20.65
C LEU A 172 1.33 3.80 -19.77
N MET A 173 0.20 4.08 -19.14
CA MET A 173 -0.01 5.26 -18.30
C MET A 173 -0.26 4.83 -16.84
N CYS A 174 -0.09 5.75 -15.89
CA CYS A 174 -0.35 5.46 -14.48
C CYS A 174 -1.77 4.90 -14.28
N VAL A 175 -2.75 5.51 -14.96
CA VAL A 175 -4.15 5.11 -14.91
C VAL A 175 -4.44 3.80 -15.65
N THR A 176 -3.50 3.22 -16.41
CA THR A 176 -3.71 1.92 -17.05
C THR A 176 -3.86 0.80 -16.01
N CYS A 177 -3.07 0.86 -14.93
CA CYS A 177 -3.12 -0.13 -13.84
C CYS A 177 -3.70 0.46 -12.55
N HIS A 178 -3.71 1.79 -12.39
CA HIS A 178 -4.23 2.44 -11.18
C HIS A 178 -5.63 3.05 -11.37
N SER A 179 -6.26 2.83 -12.54
CA SER A 179 -7.65 3.24 -12.79
C SER A 179 -8.57 2.69 -11.71
N GLY A 180 -9.41 3.55 -11.15
CA GLY A 180 -10.44 3.10 -10.23
C GLY A 180 -9.90 2.54 -8.91
N ARG A 181 -8.67 2.86 -8.49
CA ARG A 181 -8.13 2.44 -7.18
C ARG A 181 -7.92 3.60 -6.21
N PHE A 182 -7.43 4.73 -6.73
CA PHE A 182 -6.96 5.83 -5.88
C PHE A 182 -7.83 7.08 -5.87
N ALA A 183 -8.58 7.32 -6.95
CA ALA A 183 -9.41 8.51 -7.12
C ALA A 183 -10.90 8.17 -7.23
N HIS A 184 -11.24 7.08 -7.92
CA HIS A 184 -12.61 6.59 -8.07
C HIS A 184 -12.73 5.09 -7.75
N PRO A 185 -12.42 4.66 -6.52
CA PRO A 185 -12.54 3.26 -6.12
C PRO A 185 -13.97 2.74 -6.15
N GLU A 186 -14.14 1.49 -6.63
CA GLU A 186 -15.44 0.81 -6.66
C GLU A 186 -15.93 0.40 -5.25
N SER A 187 -15.03 0.32 -4.28
CA SER A 187 -15.36 0.04 -2.88
C SER A 187 -14.37 0.65 -1.90
N GLU A 188 -14.81 0.84 -0.66
CA GLU A 188 -13.96 1.34 0.44
C GLU A 188 -12.80 0.38 0.74
N GLU A 189 -13.00 -0.93 0.57
CA GLU A 189 -11.95 -1.93 0.75
C GLU A 189 -10.87 -1.84 -0.32
N MET A 190 -11.26 -1.62 -1.59
CA MET A 190 -10.32 -1.37 -2.69
C MET A 190 -9.52 -0.08 -2.44
N ALA A 191 -10.17 0.97 -1.92
CA ALA A 191 -9.52 2.22 -1.55
C ALA A 191 -8.45 2.03 -0.43
N LYS A 192 -8.67 1.10 0.50
CA LYS A 192 -7.73 0.77 1.59
C LYS A 192 -6.54 -0.07 1.12
N GLN A 193 -6.76 -0.96 0.15
CA GLN A 193 -5.71 -1.84 -0.37
C GLN A 193 -4.72 -1.07 -1.25
N GLY A 194 -5.20 -0.16 -2.10
CA GLY A 194 -4.37 0.77 -2.88
C GLY A 194 -3.37 0.08 -3.83
N LEU A 195 -3.59 -1.18 -4.21
CA LEU A 195 -2.74 -1.94 -5.12
C LEU A 195 -3.54 -2.38 -6.36
N ALA A 196 -2.85 -2.52 -7.48
CA ALA A 196 -3.36 -3.13 -8.71
C ALA A 196 -3.66 -4.61 -8.45
N ASP A 197 -4.70 -5.13 -9.08
CA ASP A 197 -5.03 -6.56 -9.01
C ASP A 197 -4.20 -7.33 -10.04
N MET A 198 -3.81 -8.56 -9.74
CA MET A 198 -3.06 -9.41 -10.68
C MET A 198 -3.80 -9.65 -12.00
N THR A 199 -5.14 -9.56 -12.00
CA THR A 199 -5.96 -9.57 -13.21
C THR A 199 -5.62 -8.44 -14.20
N GLU A 200 -5.28 -7.25 -13.70
CA GLU A 200 -4.83 -6.12 -14.54
C GLU A 200 -3.46 -6.43 -15.15
N CYS A 201 -2.57 -7.08 -14.39
CA CYS A 201 -1.28 -7.54 -14.88
C CYS A 201 -1.45 -8.62 -15.96
N TYR A 202 -2.29 -9.64 -15.73
CA TYR A 202 -2.54 -10.73 -16.67
C TYR A 202 -3.22 -10.28 -17.96
N GLY A 203 -3.93 -9.14 -17.97
CA GLY A 203 -4.49 -8.56 -19.19
C GLY A 203 -3.44 -8.33 -20.29
N CYS A 204 -2.17 -8.15 -19.91
CA CYS A 204 -1.04 -8.09 -20.85
C CYS A 204 0.01 -9.20 -20.60
N HIS A 205 0.15 -9.68 -19.36
CA HIS A 205 1.12 -10.70 -18.95
C HIS A 205 0.48 -12.10 -18.82
N ASP A 206 -0.27 -12.55 -19.83
CA ASP A 206 -0.98 -13.85 -19.84
C ASP A 206 -0.12 -15.05 -20.28
N GLY A 207 1.03 -14.78 -20.92
CA GLY A 207 1.90 -15.80 -21.52
C GLY A 207 1.64 -16.10 -22.99
N GLU A 208 0.62 -15.49 -23.58
CA GLU A 208 0.16 -15.74 -24.95
C GLU A 208 0.19 -14.46 -25.83
N SER A 209 -0.19 -13.32 -25.25
CA SER A 209 -0.34 -12.04 -25.93
C SER A 209 0.98 -11.27 -26.05
N THR A 210 1.22 -10.66 -27.21
CA THR A 210 2.31 -9.69 -27.42
C THR A 210 1.74 -8.35 -27.85
N ILE A 211 2.09 -7.29 -27.12
CA ILE A 211 2.35 -5.99 -27.73
C ILE A 211 3.86 -5.94 -27.97
N ASP A 212 4.27 -5.86 -29.23
CA ASP A 212 5.65 -5.57 -29.65
C ASP A 212 6.75 -6.57 -29.25
N GLY A 213 6.47 -7.88 -29.27
CA GLY A 213 7.52 -8.92 -29.23
C GLY A 213 7.98 -9.37 -27.84
N HIS A 214 7.33 -8.94 -26.76
CA HIS A 214 7.54 -9.49 -25.43
C HIS A 214 6.61 -10.69 -25.19
N THR A 215 7.13 -11.92 -25.21
CA THR A 215 6.41 -13.09 -24.67
C THR A 215 6.36 -13.01 -23.15
N ALA A 216 5.17 -13.08 -22.57
CA ALA A 216 4.96 -12.85 -21.14
C ALA A 216 5.37 -14.00 -20.21
N PHE A 217 5.82 -15.15 -20.71
CA PHE A 217 6.47 -16.21 -19.91
C PHE A 217 7.48 -17.02 -20.74
N ASP A 218 8.57 -16.39 -21.19
CA ASP A 218 9.78 -17.12 -21.66
C ASP A 218 10.88 -16.92 -20.60
N ALA A 219 11.63 -17.98 -20.28
CA ALA A 219 12.84 -17.96 -19.46
C ALA A 219 13.93 -16.97 -19.96
N LYS A 220 13.79 -16.41 -21.17
CA LYS A 220 14.63 -15.35 -21.73
C LYS A 220 14.09 -13.92 -21.54
N ASN A 221 12.85 -13.74 -21.11
CA ASN A 221 12.19 -12.44 -21.01
C ASN A 221 12.11 -11.89 -19.59
N GLU A 222 11.98 -10.56 -19.52
CA GLU A 222 11.97 -9.77 -18.29
C GLU A 222 10.69 -9.93 -17.46
N ALA A 223 9.60 -10.46 -18.03
CA ALA A 223 8.36 -10.75 -17.33
C ALA A 223 8.27 -12.25 -17.01
N ASN A 224 8.74 -12.63 -15.83
CA ASN A 224 8.42 -13.91 -15.21
C ASN A 224 8.04 -13.64 -13.75
N CYS A 225 7.37 -14.59 -13.09
CA CYS A 225 6.89 -14.40 -11.72
C CYS A 225 8.01 -13.96 -10.75
N GLN A 226 9.25 -14.45 -10.92
CA GLN A 226 10.37 -14.16 -10.03
C GLN A 226 10.99 -12.78 -10.26
N ASN A 227 10.93 -12.24 -11.48
CA ASN A 227 11.41 -10.88 -11.76
C ASN A 227 10.51 -9.82 -11.10
N CYS A 228 9.20 -10.10 -11.04
CA CYS A 228 8.24 -9.26 -10.35
C CYS A 228 8.12 -9.63 -8.86
N HIS A 229 8.34 -10.87 -8.43
CA HIS A 229 8.33 -11.29 -7.03
C HIS A 229 9.70 -11.79 -6.56
N PRO A 230 10.75 -10.93 -6.57
CA PRO A 230 12.14 -11.35 -6.37
C PRO A 230 12.39 -11.88 -4.96
N ASP A 231 11.66 -11.38 -3.97
CA ASP A 231 11.77 -11.78 -2.58
C ASP A 231 10.76 -12.87 -2.22
N SER A 232 10.12 -13.55 -3.18
CA SER A 232 9.28 -14.69 -2.86
C SER A 232 10.13 -15.83 -2.30
N ARG A 233 10.35 -15.82 -0.97
CA ARG A 233 11.16 -16.83 -0.28
C ARG A 233 10.62 -18.25 -0.47
N LEU A 234 9.32 -18.39 -0.77
CA LEU A 234 8.71 -19.64 -1.21
C LEU A 234 9.36 -20.14 -2.52
N ALA A 235 9.54 -19.29 -3.53
CA ALA A 235 10.23 -19.63 -4.77
C ALA A 235 11.72 -19.89 -4.55
N LEU A 236 12.38 -19.19 -3.62
CA LEU A 236 13.80 -19.40 -3.29
C LEU A 236 14.04 -20.73 -2.56
N GLU A 237 13.22 -21.07 -1.55
CA GLU A 237 13.37 -22.26 -0.71
C GLU A 237 12.76 -23.54 -1.33
N HIS A 238 11.70 -23.44 -2.13
CA HIS A 238 11.12 -24.57 -2.88
C HIS A 238 11.67 -24.71 -4.30
N GLY A 239 12.75 -24.00 -4.62
CA GLY A 239 13.53 -24.21 -5.84
C GLY A 239 13.86 -22.95 -6.62
N GLY A 240 14.65 -22.04 -6.06
CA GLY A 240 15.18 -20.89 -6.82
C GLY A 240 16.11 -21.31 -7.97
N ASN A 241 16.60 -22.55 -7.93
CA ASN A 241 17.42 -23.17 -8.98
C ASN A 241 16.72 -24.33 -9.71
N ASP A 242 15.49 -24.67 -9.34
CA ASP A 242 14.75 -25.75 -9.99
C ASP A 242 14.10 -25.23 -11.29
N PRO A 243 14.39 -25.83 -12.47
CA PRO A 243 13.80 -25.41 -13.74
C PRO A 243 12.27 -25.41 -13.78
N SER A 244 11.60 -26.18 -12.91
CA SER A 244 10.14 -26.22 -12.81
C SER A 244 9.55 -24.91 -12.27
N VAL A 245 10.25 -24.23 -11.35
CA VAL A 245 9.83 -22.94 -10.74
C VAL A 245 10.09 -21.76 -11.70
N LYS A 246 10.76 -22.01 -12.83
CA LYS A 246 10.88 -21.06 -13.95
C LYS A 246 9.64 -21.05 -14.87
N SER A 247 8.60 -21.79 -14.51
CA SER A 247 7.34 -21.87 -15.23
C SER A 247 6.16 -21.51 -14.33
N ARG A 248 5.06 -21.05 -14.92
CA ARG A 248 3.82 -20.67 -14.22
C ARG A 248 3.19 -21.81 -13.41
N LYS A 249 3.45 -23.07 -13.80
CA LYS A 249 2.69 -24.25 -13.34
C LYS A 249 2.79 -24.52 -11.83
N PRO A 250 3.98 -24.54 -11.18
CA PRO A 250 4.06 -24.79 -9.74
C PRO A 250 3.45 -23.69 -8.88
N CYS A 251 3.35 -22.46 -9.40
CA CYS A 251 2.67 -21.37 -8.70
C CYS A 251 1.16 -21.63 -8.64
N LEU A 252 0.59 -22.18 -9.72
CA LEU A 252 -0.85 -22.49 -9.84
C LEU A 252 -1.30 -23.69 -9.01
N ASP A 253 -0.35 -24.49 -8.51
CA ASP A 253 -0.66 -25.53 -7.52
C ASP A 253 -1.14 -24.90 -6.20
N CYS A 254 -0.78 -23.64 -5.93
CA CYS A 254 -1.14 -22.89 -4.72
C CYS A 254 -1.84 -21.54 -4.98
N HIS A 255 -1.86 -21.00 -6.21
CA HIS A 255 -2.46 -19.70 -6.56
C HIS A 255 -3.52 -19.84 -7.66
N SER A 256 -4.62 -19.09 -7.55
CA SER A 256 -5.66 -19.12 -8.57
C SER A 256 -5.32 -18.15 -9.70
N GLU A 257 -5.67 -18.53 -10.93
CA GLU A 257 -5.49 -17.65 -12.09
C GLU A 257 -6.43 -16.43 -12.05
N ALA A 258 -7.59 -16.57 -11.42
CA ALA A 258 -8.67 -15.58 -11.49
C ALA A 258 -8.57 -14.47 -10.44
N GLU A 259 -7.90 -14.71 -9.31
CA GLU A 259 -7.93 -13.79 -8.17
C GLU A 259 -6.54 -13.32 -7.72
N GLY A 260 -5.46 -13.86 -8.32
CA GLY A 260 -4.09 -13.56 -7.88
C GLY A 260 -3.75 -14.01 -6.45
N HIS A 261 -4.74 -14.47 -5.71
CA HIS A 261 -4.63 -14.90 -4.34
C HIS A 261 -4.20 -16.37 -4.25
N PHE A 262 -3.56 -16.67 -3.12
CA PHE A 262 -3.28 -18.03 -2.71
C PHE A 262 -4.63 -18.79 -2.60
N ILE A 263 -4.73 -19.98 -3.22
CA ILE A 263 -5.85 -20.93 -3.11
C ILE A 263 -5.82 -21.54 -1.71
N MET A 264 -5.92 -20.72 -0.68
CA MET A 264 -6.32 -21.23 0.62
C MET A 264 -7.83 -21.35 0.57
N ASP A 265 -8.31 -22.52 0.20
CA ASP A 265 -9.53 -23.01 0.81
C ASP A 265 -9.20 -23.29 2.28
N PRO A 266 -9.70 -22.49 3.24
CA PRO A 266 -9.41 -22.68 4.66
C PRO A 266 -9.85 -24.05 5.18
N ASP A 267 -10.72 -24.74 4.43
CA ASP A 267 -11.24 -26.06 4.76
C ASP A 267 -10.44 -27.19 4.09
N ASN A 268 -9.45 -26.89 3.24
CA ASN A 268 -8.72 -27.89 2.46
C ASN A 268 -7.18 -27.73 2.43
N GLU A 269 -6.59 -26.95 3.34
CA GLU A 269 -5.14 -26.72 3.38
C GLU A 269 -4.34 -28.02 3.51
N LYS A 270 -4.86 -29.01 4.24
CA LYS A 270 -4.21 -30.31 4.41
C LYS A 270 -4.04 -31.07 3.09
N ALA A 271 -5.04 -31.04 2.20
CA ALA A 271 -4.91 -31.68 0.89
C ALA A 271 -3.96 -30.88 -0.01
N LEU A 272 -4.03 -29.55 0.04
CA LEU A 272 -3.16 -28.67 -0.71
C LEU A 272 -1.68 -28.92 -0.37
N CYS A 273 -1.32 -28.87 0.92
CA CYS A 273 0.05 -29.09 1.37
C CYS A 273 0.49 -30.55 1.20
N GLY A 274 -0.43 -31.50 1.41
CA GLY A 274 -0.18 -32.94 1.30
C GLY A 274 0.07 -33.44 -0.12
N ASN A 275 -0.20 -32.63 -1.15
CA ASN A 275 0.18 -32.95 -2.52
C ASN A 275 1.70 -33.04 -2.72
N CYS A 276 2.47 -32.32 -1.90
CA CYS A 276 3.93 -32.25 -2.00
C CYS A 276 4.65 -32.63 -0.69
N HIS A 277 4.11 -32.24 0.48
CA HIS A 277 4.70 -32.58 1.77
C HIS A 277 4.20 -33.94 2.26
N ASP A 278 5.13 -34.80 2.67
CA ASP A 278 4.79 -36.02 3.41
C ASP A 278 4.32 -35.63 4.82
N LEU A 279 3.01 -35.42 4.95
CA LEU A 279 2.37 -35.03 6.20
C LEU A 279 2.29 -36.27 7.10
N PRO A 280 2.96 -36.29 8.27
CA PRO A 280 2.93 -37.45 9.15
C PRO A 280 1.50 -37.90 9.43
N ASP A 281 1.21 -39.16 9.12
CA ASP A 281 -0.12 -39.74 9.30
C ASP A 281 -0.57 -39.63 10.75
N ALA A 282 -1.51 -38.73 11.03
CA ALA A 282 -2.13 -38.58 12.35
C ALA A 282 -2.80 -39.89 12.84
N ILE A 283 -3.03 -40.86 11.94
CA ILE A 283 -3.63 -42.16 12.22
C ILE A 283 -2.66 -43.11 12.95
N LYS A 284 -1.34 -42.92 12.82
CA LYS A 284 -0.32 -43.69 13.57
C LYS A 284 0.22 -42.96 14.80
N ALA A 285 -0.17 -41.70 14.98
CA ALA A 285 0.28 -40.87 16.08
C ALA A 285 -0.49 -41.19 17.38
N ALA A 286 0.22 -41.33 18.49
CA ALA A 286 -0.43 -41.40 19.82
C ALA A 286 -0.94 -40.03 20.26
N SER A 287 -0.45 -38.93 19.67
CA SER A 287 -1.05 -37.61 19.78
C SER A 287 -0.76 -36.72 18.57
N ALA A 288 -1.75 -35.91 18.19
CA ALA A 288 -1.64 -34.90 17.15
C ALA A 288 -2.03 -33.53 17.71
N HIS A 289 -1.31 -32.49 17.31
CA HIS A 289 -1.59 -31.12 17.71
C HIS A 289 -2.86 -30.66 17.03
N LYS A 290 -3.77 -30.01 17.77
CA LYS A 290 -5.12 -29.72 17.26
C LYS A 290 -5.14 -28.92 15.95
N PRO A 291 -4.40 -27.80 15.81
CA PRO A 291 -4.26 -27.09 14.52
C PRO A 291 -3.83 -27.99 13.35
N TYR A 292 -2.88 -28.90 13.57
CA TYR A 292 -2.42 -29.85 12.55
C TYR A 292 -3.47 -30.91 12.23
N ALA A 293 -4.11 -31.49 13.25
CA ALA A 293 -5.17 -32.48 13.09
C ALA A 293 -6.38 -31.91 12.35
N ASP A 294 -6.72 -30.65 12.63
CA ASP A 294 -7.79 -29.90 11.97
C ASP A 294 -7.38 -29.41 10.57
N GLY A 295 -6.14 -29.65 10.12
CA GLY A 295 -5.66 -29.25 8.79
C GLY A 295 -5.45 -27.74 8.61
N LYS A 296 -5.17 -27.00 9.69
CA LYS A 296 -5.01 -25.54 9.69
C LYS A 296 -3.55 -25.14 9.73
N CYS A 297 -2.87 -25.38 8.62
CA CYS A 297 -1.44 -25.13 8.43
C CYS A 297 -1.10 -23.63 8.61
N ASN A 298 -1.96 -22.74 8.12
CA ASN A 298 -1.72 -21.29 8.09
C ASN A 298 -1.72 -20.59 9.46
N LYS A 299 -2.19 -21.27 10.51
CA LYS A 299 -2.18 -20.73 11.87
C LYS A 299 -0.78 -20.62 12.44
N CYS A 300 0.14 -21.42 11.89
CA CYS A 300 1.53 -21.43 12.28
C CYS A 300 2.43 -21.15 11.07
N HIS A 301 2.14 -21.75 9.92
CA HIS A 301 2.90 -21.56 8.71
C HIS A 301 2.46 -20.33 7.92
N THR A 302 3.40 -19.50 7.47
CA THR A 302 3.13 -18.50 6.44
C THR A 302 3.77 -18.94 5.14
N VAL A 303 2.99 -18.81 4.07
CA VAL A 303 3.36 -19.15 2.68
C VAL A 303 3.81 -17.91 1.90
N MET A 304 3.87 -16.74 2.57
CA MET A 304 4.21 -15.46 1.95
C MET A 304 5.71 -15.25 1.82
N ALA A 305 6.07 -14.33 0.93
CA ALA A 305 7.41 -13.96 0.49
C ALA A 305 8.43 -13.65 1.61
N ASN A 306 8.00 -13.31 2.82
CA ASN A 306 8.84 -12.63 3.82
C ASN A 306 8.85 -13.30 5.20
N SER A 307 9.08 -14.61 5.29
CA SER A 307 9.17 -15.31 6.58
C SER A 307 10.58 -15.81 6.91
N HIS A 308 10.89 -16.08 8.17
CA HIS A 308 12.19 -16.61 8.61
C HIS A 308 12.18 -18.15 8.68
N LEU A 309 13.38 -18.73 8.82
CA LEU A 309 13.87 -20.11 8.53
C LEU A 309 13.04 -21.36 8.88
N PHE A 310 11.83 -21.26 9.43
CA PHE A 310 10.97 -22.42 9.70
C PHE A 310 9.53 -22.27 9.23
N GLY A 311 9.24 -21.23 8.42
CA GLY A 311 7.87 -20.95 7.97
C GLY A 311 6.95 -20.51 9.10
N VAL A 312 7.45 -20.31 10.33
CA VAL A 312 6.66 -19.98 11.53
C VAL A 312 6.49 -18.46 11.67
N GLY A 313 5.87 -17.79 10.69
CA GLY A 313 5.64 -16.34 10.77
C GLY A 313 6.90 -15.48 11.06
N PRO A 314 6.73 -14.20 11.45
CA PRO A 314 7.82 -13.30 11.81
C PRO A 314 8.26 -13.43 13.28
N LYS A 315 7.87 -14.51 13.99
CA LYS A 315 8.07 -14.63 15.43
C LYS A 315 8.84 -15.91 15.78
N PRO A 316 9.71 -15.88 16.80
CA PRO A 316 10.34 -17.07 17.35
C PRO A 316 9.29 -18.13 17.77
N SER A 317 9.62 -19.42 17.68
CA SER A 317 8.59 -20.47 17.83
C SER A 317 7.91 -20.42 19.20
N ASN A 318 8.64 -20.10 20.27
CA ASN A 318 8.05 -19.94 21.60
C ASN A 318 7.00 -18.82 21.65
N THR A 319 7.28 -17.67 21.01
CA THR A 319 6.32 -16.55 20.97
C THR A 319 5.03 -16.94 20.24
N LEU A 320 5.13 -17.77 19.18
CA LEU A 320 3.96 -18.33 18.54
C LEU A 320 3.22 -19.31 19.47
N CYS A 321 3.93 -20.24 20.12
CA CYS A 321 3.31 -21.19 21.04
C CYS A 321 2.52 -20.46 22.13
N PHE A 322 3.08 -19.40 22.71
CA PHE A 322 2.45 -18.63 23.79
C PHE A 322 1.26 -17.77 23.34
N SER A 323 1.08 -17.52 22.04
CA SER A 323 -0.14 -16.84 21.57
C SER A 323 -1.40 -17.68 21.80
N CYS A 324 -1.26 -19.00 21.96
CA CYS A 324 -2.35 -19.90 22.31
C CYS A 324 -2.15 -20.57 23.69
N HIS A 325 -0.92 -20.94 24.04
CA HIS A 325 -0.58 -21.62 25.30
C HIS A 325 -0.19 -20.64 26.41
N LYS A 326 -1.05 -19.66 26.70
CA LYS A 326 -0.77 -18.58 27.65
C LYS A 326 -0.44 -19.09 29.06
N THR A 327 -1.19 -20.07 29.57
CA THR A 327 -0.90 -20.65 30.90
C THR A 327 0.48 -21.26 30.98
N LEU A 328 0.99 -21.87 29.91
CA LEU A 328 2.35 -22.41 29.90
C LEU A 328 3.38 -21.28 29.90
N SER A 329 3.12 -20.19 29.15
CA SER A 329 3.94 -18.97 29.19
C SER A 329 4.07 -18.44 30.63
N ASP A 330 2.94 -18.33 31.34
CA ASP A 330 2.91 -17.79 32.71
C ASP A 330 3.74 -18.66 33.69
N ILE A 331 3.76 -19.98 33.48
CA ILE A 331 4.54 -20.95 34.27
C ILE A 331 6.04 -20.80 34.00
N VAL A 332 6.45 -20.89 32.73
CA VAL A 332 7.89 -21.00 32.35
C VAL A 332 8.63 -19.66 32.38
N ASN A 333 7.90 -18.55 32.45
CA ASN A 333 8.44 -17.21 32.69
C ASN A 333 8.31 -16.79 34.16
N ALA A 334 7.78 -17.67 35.03
CA ALA A 334 7.57 -17.41 36.45
C ALA A 334 6.68 -16.19 36.76
N ASP A 335 5.81 -15.81 35.81
CA ASP A 335 4.82 -14.73 35.98
C ASP A 335 3.66 -15.16 36.89
N ASN A 336 3.43 -16.47 37.00
CA ASN A 336 2.48 -17.06 37.95
C ASN A 336 3.11 -18.27 38.68
N PRO A 337 3.78 -18.07 39.82
CA PRO A 337 4.49 -19.14 40.54
C PRO A 337 3.56 -20.18 41.18
N GLU A 338 2.26 -19.91 41.29
CA GLU A 338 1.27 -20.89 41.78
C GLU A 338 0.77 -21.83 40.69
N ALA A 339 0.96 -21.46 39.41
CA ALA A 339 0.61 -22.31 38.29
C ALA A 339 1.68 -23.40 38.12
N VAL A 340 1.26 -24.65 38.21
CA VAL A 340 2.08 -25.82 37.91
C VAL A 340 1.33 -26.71 36.93
N SER A 341 2.01 -27.14 35.87
CA SER A 341 1.45 -28.08 34.92
C SER A 341 1.40 -29.49 35.53
N ALA A 342 0.79 -30.41 34.78
CA ALA A 342 0.79 -31.83 35.12
C ALA A 342 2.20 -32.47 35.09
N PHE A 343 3.18 -31.78 34.51
CA PHE A 343 4.60 -32.14 34.45
C PHE A 343 5.37 -31.38 35.54
N SER A 344 5.12 -31.78 36.77
CA SER A 344 5.71 -31.21 37.98
C SER A 344 6.03 -32.31 38.99
N ASP A 345 6.98 -32.02 39.89
CA ASP A 345 7.36 -32.83 41.05
C ASP A 345 6.63 -32.39 42.34
N GLY A 346 5.51 -31.68 42.18
CA GLY A 346 4.72 -31.15 43.31
C GLY A 346 5.34 -29.92 43.98
N LYS A 347 6.60 -29.57 43.70
CA LYS A 347 7.25 -28.34 44.19
C LYS A 347 7.54 -27.34 43.07
N SER A 348 7.91 -27.85 41.89
CA SER A 348 8.29 -27.05 40.72
C SER A 348 7.76 -27.65 39.43
N ASP A 349 7.56 -26.81 38.42
CA ASP A 349 7.25 -27.28 37.08
C ASP A 349 8.54 -27.73 36.38
N LEU A 350 8.53 -28.97 35.88
CA LEU A 350 9.73 -29.56 35.30
C LEU A 350 10.10 -28.95 33.95
N HIS A 351 9.21 -28.18 33.29
CA HIS A 351 9.57 -27.42 32.08
C HIS A 351 10.62 -26.33 32.39
N ILE A 352 10.62 -25.76 33.60
CA ILE A 352 11.57 -24.71 34.00
C ILE A 352 13.00 -25.29 34.03
N GLY A 353 13.18 -26.43 34.70
CA GLY A 353 14.50 -27.08 34.78
C GLY A 353 15.02 -27.53 33.42
N HIS A 354 14.15 -28.02 32.53
CA HIS A 354 14.56 -28.41 31.18
C HIS A 354 14.90 -27.20 30.30
N LYS A 355 14.17 -26.08 30.44
CA LYS A 355 14.50 -24.81 29.77
C LYS A 355 15.90 -24.32 30.17
N GLU A 356 16.24 -24.37 31.46
CA GLU A 356 17.56 -23.97 31.96
C GLU A 356 18.69 -24.90 31.47
N TYR A 357 18.43 -26.20 31.36
CA TYR A 357 19.43 -27.19 30.93
C TYR A 357 19.76 -27.15 29.43
N ILE A 358 18.80 -26.79 28.57
CA ILE A 358 19.00 -26.71 27.11
C ILE A 358 19.95 -25.55 26.72
N GLY A 359 20.21 -24.61 27.64
CA GLY A 359 21.22 -23.56 27.49
C GLY A 359 20.76 -22.32 26.72
N GLU A 360 21.50 -21.22 26.86
CA GLU A 360 21.24 -19.92 26.22
C GLU A 360 21.30 -19.98 24.69
N GLU A 361 21.99 -20.97 24.09
CA GLU A 361 22.15 -21.09 22.63
C GLU A 361 20.84 -21.47 21.89
N ALA A 362 19.80 -21.92 22.59
CA ALA A 362 18.51 -22.27 22.01
C ALA A 362 17.53 -21.08 21.90
N GLU A 363 18.06 -19.84 21.92
CA GLU A 363 17.33 -18.55 21.97
C GLU A 363 15.97 -18.59 21.27
N GLU A 364 14.91 -18.83 22.05
CA GLU A 364 13.50 -18.72 21.66
C GLU A 364 12.84 -19.90 20.91
N ASP A 365 13.52 -21.05 20.77
CA ASP A 365 12.96 -22.27 20.13
C ASP A 365 12.98 -23.57 20.99
N TRP A 366 13.31 -23.46 22.27
CA TRP A 366 13.50 -24.62 23.16
C TRP A 366 12.27 -25.54 23.34
N CYS A 367 11.03 -25.09 23.09
CA CYS A 367 9.85 -25.99 23.11
C CYS A 367 10.00 -27.12 22.08
N LEU A 368 10.57 -26.81 20.92
CA LEU A 368 10.79 -27.75 19.84
C LEU A 368 11.93 -28.73 20.11
N ALA A 369 12.75 -28.53 21.15
CA ALA A 369 13.74 -29.53 21.54
C ALA A 369 13.05 -30.84 21.97
N CYS A 370 11.92 -30.74 22.66
CA CYS A 370 11.20 -31.88 23.24
C CYS A 370 9.86 -32.15 22.57
N HIS A 371 9.20 -31.14 21.99
CA HIS A 371 7.87 -31.29 21.38
C HIS A 371 7.90 -31.23 19.85
N THR A 372 7.02 -32.00 19.22
CA THR A 372 6.71 -31.88 17.79
C THR A 372 5.40 -31.09 17.63
N PRO A 373 5.37 -30.04 16.79
CA PRO A 373 4.20 -29.18 16.63
C PRO A 373 3.10 -29.81 15.75
N HIS A 374 3.39 -30.96 15.11
CA HIS A 374 2.46 -31.67 14.23
C HIS A 374 1.85 -32.89 14.91
N ALA A 375 2.59 -33.99 14.95
CA ALA A 375 2.14 -35.27 15.51
C ALA A 375 3.32 -36.06 16.08
N SER A 376 3.03 -36.88 17.09
CA SER A 376 3.99 -37.77 17.74
C SER A 376 3.39 -39.16 17.98
N GLU A 377 4.23 -40.18 17.95
CA GLU A 377 3.92 -41.53 18.44
C GLU A 377 3.90 -41.61 19.98
N MET A 378 4.29 -40.54 20.69
CA MET A 378 4.14 -40.39 22.14
C MET A 378 2.93 -39.53 22.49
N LYS A 379 2.41 -39.69 23.71
CA LYS A 379 1.36 -38.80 24.25
C LYS A 379 1.93 -37.39 24.46
N LYS A 380 1.06 -36.38 24.42
CA LYS A 380 1.41 -34.97 24.69
C LYS A 380 2.48 -34.38 23.75
N LEU A 381 2.57 -34.91 22.52
CA LEU A 381 3.45 -34.41 21.45
C LEU A 381 4.94 -34.45 21.77
N ILE A 382 5.36 -35.30 22.71
CA ILE A 382 6.77 -35.46 23.08
C ILE A 382 7.49 -36.19 21.93
N LYS A 383 8.70 -35.78 21.56
CA LYS A 383 9.51 -36.44 20.53
C LYS A 383 10.01 -37.81 21.01
N LEU A 384 10.16 -38.75 20.08
CA LEU A 384 10.69 -40.09 20.35
C LEU A 384 12.23 -40.16 20.43
N ARG A 385 12.96 -39.25 19.76
CA ARG A 385 14.42 -39.30 19.59
C ARG A 385 15.09 -38.02 20.09
N LYS A 386 16.38 -38.11 20.46
CA LYS A 386 17.21 -36.94 20.78
C LYS A 386 17.26 -35.96 19.59
N PRO A 387 17.49 -34.66 19.84
CA PRO A 387 17.55 -33.64 18.79
C PRO A 387 18.76 -33.75 17.84
N ASP A 388 19.76 -34.60 18.13
CA ASP A 388 20.97 -34.73 17.32
C ASP A 388 20.80 -35.76 16.20
N ARG A 389 21.22 -35.36 14.99
CA ARG A 389 20.92 -36.01 13.73
C ARG A 389 21.89 -37.15 13.41
N THR A 390 22.07 -38.12 14.31
CA THR A 390 22.83 -39.33 14.00
C THR A 390 21.95 -40.55 14.20
N GLU A 391 21.86 -41.35 13.14
CA GLU A 391 21.09 -42.58 13.04
C GLU A 391 21.55 -43.61 14.07
N GLU A 392 21.06 -43.52 15.31
CA GLU A 392 21.00 -44.66 16.21
C GLU A 392 19.60 -44.70 16.82
N VAL A 393 19.05 -45.91 16.85
CA VAL A 393 17.71 -46.21 17.36
C VAL A 393 17.72 -46.00 18.87
N ALA A 394 17.57 -44.75 19.31
CA ALA A 394 17.37 -44.44 20.71
C ALA A 394 16.02 -45.03 21.15
N GLU A 395 16.01 -45.73 22.28
CA GLU A 395 14.76 -46.24 22.85
C GLU A 395 13.77 -45.09 23.07
N PRO A 396 12.47 -45.29 22.82
CA PRO A 396 11.43 -44.29 23.05
C PRO A 396 11.62 -43.63 24.41
N GLY A 397 11.68 -42.30 24.44
CA GLY A 397 11.67 -41.57 25.70
C GLY A 397 10.35 -41.84 26.43
N VAL A 398 10.34 -42.67 27.48
CA VAL A 398 9.10 -43.03 28.19
C VAL A 398 8.92 -42.09 29.36
N TYR A 399 7.93 -41.20 29.27
CA TYR A 399 7.40 -40.49 30.43
C TYR A 399 6.18 -41.21 30.98
N THR A 400 6.30 -41.76 32.19
CA THR A 400 5.20 -42.43 32.89
C THR A 400 4.82 -41.68 34.16
N LYS A 401 3.66 -41.03 34.12
CA LYS A 401 3.07 -40.36 35.29
C LYS A 401 2.40 -41.38 36.21
N THR A 402 2.76 -41.38 37.49
CA THR A 402 2.06 -42.13 38.56
C THR A 402 1.27 -41.17 39.46
N GLU A 403 0.47 -41.71 40.39
CA GLU A 403 -0.33 -40.92 41.35
C GLU A 403 0.57 -40.00 42.21
N ASN A 404 1.69 -40.55 42.71
CA ASN A 404 2.60 -39.86 43.63
C ASN A 404 3.91 -39.38 42.96
N GLY A 405 3.97 -39.32 41.63
CA GLY A 405 5.22 -39.03 40.93
C GLY A 405 5.24 -39.39 39.45
N GLY A 406 6.34 -40.00 39.03
CA GLY A 406 6.51 -40.64 37.73
C GLY A 406 7.96 -41.01 37.46
N THR A 407 8.17 -41.62 36.30
CA THR A 407 9.48 -41.98 35.78
C THR A 407 9.68 -41.37 34.39
N CYS A 408 10.92 -41.01 34.07
CA CYS A 408 11.37 -40.57 32.76
C CYS A 408 12.56 -41.44 32.35
N SER A 409 12.54 -42.06 31.17
CA SER A 409 13.67 -42.87 30.67
C SER A 409 13.85 -42.72 29.17
N GLY A 410 14.85 -43.41 28.60
CA GLY A 410 15.08 -43.51 27.16
C GLY A 410 15.96 -42.40 26.58
N ALA A 411 15.69 -42.00 25.34
CA ALA A 411 16.52 -41.07 24.56
C ALA A 411 16.84 -39.75 25.29
N CYS A 412 15.93 -39.21 26.11
CA CYS A 412 16.12 -37.92 26.77
C CYS A 412 17.07 -37.96 27.98
N HIS A 413 17.24 -39.12 28.64
CA HIS A 413 18.06 -39.28 29.85
C HIS A 413 19.11 -40.41 29.69
N GLU A 414 19.56 -40.66 28.46
CA GLU A 414 20.66 -41.60 28.17
C GLU A 414 20.45 -43.04 28.66
N GLY A 415 19.18 -43.46 28.79
CA GLY A 415 18.81 -44.78 29.30
C GLY A 415 18.73 -44.88 30.82
N ASP A 416 19.06 -43.82 31.57
CA ASP A 416 18.83 -43.78 33.00
C ASP A 416 17.34 -43.54 33.30
N GLU A 417 16.77 -44.37 34.17
CA GLU A 417 15.42 -44.15 34.69
C GLU A 417 15.46 -43.10 35.79
N MET A 418 14.98 -41.90 35.47
CA MET A 418 14.85 -40.78 36.39
C MET A 418 13.49 -40.83 37.08
N GLU A 419 13.49 -41.04 38.39
CA GLU A 419 12.28 -40.96 39.22
C GLU A 419 12.08 -39.55 39.77
N TYR A 420 10.84 -39.09 39.79
CA TYR A 420 10.46 -37.90 40.53
C TYR A 420 9.21 -38.18 41.35
N THR A 421 9.12 -37.55 42.52
CA THR A 421 7.94 -37.62 43.38
C THR A 421 7.13 -36.35 43.21
N ARG A 422 5.80 -36.46 43.12
CA ARG A 422 4.90 -35.33 43.35
C ARG A 422 4.65 -35.33 44.84
N ALA A 423 5.47 -34.61 45.60
CA ALA A 423 5.17 -34.47 47.01
C ALA A 423 3.70 -34.07 47.16
N SER A 424 2.92 -34.88 47.90
CA SER A 424 1.51 -34.59 48.19
C SER A 424 1.43 -33.19 48.78
N LYS A 425 0.56 -32.35 48.23
CA LYS A 425 0.29 -30.98 48.69
C LYS A 425 0.28 -30.84 50.20
#